data_AF-A0A6B3QZ53-F1
#
_entry.id   AF-A0A6B3QZ53-F1
#
_cell.length_a   1.000
_cell.length_b   1.000
_cell.length_c   1.000
_cell.angle_alpha   90.00
_cell.angle_beta   90.00
_cell.angle_gamma   90.00
#
_symmetry.space_group_name_H-M   'P 1'
#
loop_
_entity.id
_entity.type
_entity.pdbx_description
1 polymer ?
#
loop_
_entity_poly.entity_id
_entity_poly.type
_entity_poly.pdbx_seq_one_letter_code
_entity_poly.pdbx_strand_id
1 'polypeptide(L)'
;MASKKELKKELNNRFGEIIDGALINQEANSKDFKEKTEELVDDIIAEFDQQIEQINKRDVEDRAKHLKSVKASMNKKADEFIKRLNNF
;
A
#
# COMPACT_ATOMS: atom_id res chain seq x y z
N MET A 1 1.63 19.50 -9.80
CA MET A 1 1.41 18.81 -8.52
C MET A 1 0.59 17.58 -8.80
N ALA A 2 0.95 16.42 -8.24
CA ALA A 2 0.11 15.23 -8.41
C ALA A 2 -1.29 15.54 -7.85
N SER A 3 -2.29 15.49 -8.72
CA SER A 3 -3.68 15.66 -8.36
C SER A 3 -4.12 14.55 -7.41
N LYS A 4 -5.17 14.80 -6.64
CA LYS A 4 -5.82 13.77 -5.80
C LYS A 4 -6.10 12.47 -6.58
N LYS A 5 -6.48 12.61 -7.87
CA LYS A 5 -6.75 11.48 -8.76
C LYS A 5 -5.47 10.67 -9.05
N GLU A 6 -4.36 11.35 -9.32
CA GLU A 6 -3.07 10.69 -9.55
C GLU A 6 -2.57 9.96 -8.31
N LEU A 7 -2.69 10.55 -7.11
CA LEU A 7 -2.29 9.87 -5.87
C LEU A 7 -3.09 8.59 -5.60
N LYS A 8 -4.41 8.61 -5.85
CA LYS A 8 -5.22 7.40 -5.73
C LYS A 8 -4.83 6.33 -6.74
N LYS A 9 -4.54 6.73 -7.98
CA LYS A 9 -4.09 5.80 -9.02
C LYS A 9 -2.73 5.20 -8.65
N GLU A 10 -1.81 6.02 -8.15
CA GLU A 10 -0.49 5.59 -7.70
C GLU A 10 -0.59 4.62 -6.53
N LEU A 11 -1.46 4.90 -5.55
CA LEU A 11 -1.74 3.99 -4.43
C LEU A 11 -2.27 2.64 -4.94
N ASN A 12 -3.31 2.65 -5.78
CA ASN A 12 -3.93 1.45 -6.31
C ASN A 12 -2.94 0.60 -7.11
N ASN A 13 -2.16 1.22 -7.98
CA ASN A 13 -1.17 0.51 -8.77
C ASN A 13 -0.09 -0.10 -7.87
N ARG A 14 0.49 0.70 -6.97
CA ARG A 14 1.64 0.25 -6.19
C ARG A 14 1.27 -0.82 -5.17
N PHE A 15 0.15 -0.68 -4.47
CA PHE A 15 -0.27 -1.68 -3.48
C PHE A 15 -0.85 -2.91 -4.18
N GLY A 16 -1.55 -2.72 -5.32
CA GLY A 16 -2.03 -3.81 -6.16
C GLY A 16 -0.90 -4.70 -6.69
N GLU A 17 0.18 -4.10 -7.22
CA GLU A 17 1.36 -4.84 -7.70
C GLU A 17 2.01 -5.68 -6.59
N ILE A 18 2.02 -5.18 -5.35
CA ILE A 18 2.56 -5.93 -4.20
C ILE A 18 1.64 -7.11 -3.84
N ILE A 19 0.32 -6.90 -3.83
CA ILE A 19 -0.66 -7.97 -3.58
C ILE A 19 -0.56 -9.05 -4.65
N ASP A 20 -0.52 -8.67 -5.93
CA ASP A 20 -0.37 -9.61 -7.04
C ASP A 20 0.92 -10.43 -6.89
N GLY A 21 2.04 -9.78 -6.56
CA GLY A 21 3.32 -10.46 -6.29
C GLY A 21 3.26 -11.41 -5.08
N ALA A 22 2.50 -11.04 -4.05
CA ALA A 22 2.28 -11.88 -2.87
C ALA A 22 1.48 -13.14 -3.24
N LEU A 23 0.36 -12.98 -3.96
CA LEU A 23 -0.49 -14.10 -4.40
C LEU A 23 0.23 -15.06 -5.36
N ILE A 24 1.03 -14.54 -6.30
CA ILE A 24 1.85 -15.38 -7.19
C ILE A 24 2.84 -16.23 -6.38
N ASN A 25 3.50 -15.64 -5.38
CA ASN A 25 4.40 -16.40 -4.52
C ASN A 25 3.66 -17.45 -3.67
N GLN A 26 2.44 -17.15 -3.22
CA GLN A 26 1.62 -18.09 -2.46
C GLN A 26 1.29 -19.36 -3.27
N GLU A 27 1.00 -19.24 -4.57
CA GLU A 27 0.76 -20.42 -5.42
C GLU A 27 2.02 -21.27 -5.64
N ALA A 28 3.20 -20.69 -5.52
CA ALA A 28 4.47 -21.36 -5.75
C ALA A 28 5.10 -22.01 -4.49
N ASN A 29 4.56 -21.78 -3.29
CA ASN A 29 5.19 -22.12 -2.01
C ASN A 29 4.33 -23.01 -1.08
N SER A 30 4.84 -23.29 0.14
CA SER A 30 4.23 -24.17 1.15
C SER A 30 2.99 -23.55 1.84
N LYS A 31 2.24 -24.37 2.61
CA LYS A 31 1.08 -23.89 3.39
C LYS A 31 1.40 -22.79 4.40
N ASP A 32 2.55 -22.84 5.08
CA ASP A 32 2.95 -21.79 6.02
C ASP A 32 3.19 -20.45 5.32
N PHE A 33 3.63 -20.49 4.05
CA PHE A 33 3.79 -19.29 3.23
C PHE A 33 2.44 -18.67 2.86
N LYS A 34 1.42 -19.51 2.65
CA LYS A 34 0.05 -19.05 2.36
C LYS A 34 -0.51 -18.20 3.50
N GLU A 35 -0.42 -18.65 4.75
CA GLU A 35 -0.95 -17.89 5.90
C GLU A 35 -0.23 -16.54 6.07
N LYS A 36 1.10 -16.50 5.93
CA LYS A 36 1.88 -15.25 5.97
C LYS A 36 1.49 -14.27 4.86
N THR A 37 1.19 -14.79 3.67
CA THR A 37 0.81 -14.00 2.50
C THR A 37 -0.60 -13.44 2.69
N GLU A 38 -1.55 -14.23 3.18
CA GLU A 38 -2.91 -13.77 3.50
C GLU A 38 -2.87 -12.64 4.55
N GLU A 39 -2.08 -12.79 5.62
CA GLU A 39 -1.90 -11.74 6.62
C GLU A 39 -1.28 -10.46 6.02
N LEU A 40 -0.30 -10.60 5.11
CA LEU A 40 0.28 -9.46 4.41
C LEU A 40 -0.75 -8.72 3.54
N VAL A 41 -1.59 -9.47 2.83
CA VAL A 41 -2.63 -8.89 1.96
C VAL A 41 -3.63 -8.10 2.80
N ASP A 42 -4.07 -8.63 3.94
CA ASP A 42 -4.98 -7.94 4.86
C ASP A 42 -4.37 -6.63 5.37
N ASP A 43 -3.09 -6.65 5.75
CA ASP A 43 -2.37 -5.46 6.20
C ASP A 43 -2.23 -4.40 5.09
N ILE A 44 -1.99 -4.83 3.84
CA ILE A 44 -1.91 -3.91 2.70
C ILE A 44 -3.27 -3.26 2.43
N ILE A 45 -4.37 -4.02 2.52
CA ILE A 45 -5.74 -3.50 2.34
C ILE A 45 -6.09 -2.50 3.44
N ALA A 46 -5.78 -2.82 4.70
CA ALA A 46 -6.02 -1.91 5.82
C ALA A 46 -5.25 -0.59 5.65
N GLU A 47 -3.98 -0.66 5.25
CA GLU A 47 -3.17 0.53 4.96
C GLU A 47 -3.70 1.29 3.73
N PHE A 48 -4.18 0.59 2.69
CA PHE A 48 -4.80 1.21 1.53
C PHE A 48 -5.99 2.09 1.94
N ASP A 49 -6.90 1.57 2.76
CA ASP A 49 -8.07 2.31 3.24
C ASP A 49 -7.66 3.54 4.05
N GLN A 50 -6.70 3.40 4.96
CA GLN A 50 -6.15 4.53 5.71
C GLN A 50 -5.55 5.60 4.80
N GLN A 51 -4.76 5.22 3.79
CA GLN A 51 -4.17 6.17 2.85
C GLN A 51 -5.26 6.84 1.99
N ILE A 52 -6.31 6.13 1.58
CA ILE A 52 -7.45 6.71 0.87
C ILE A 52 -8.16 7.76 1.73
N GLU A 53 -8.39 7.51 3.01
CA GLU A 53 -8.95 8.49 3.95
C GLU A 53 -8.06 9.74 4.02
N GLN A 54 -6.75 9.58 4.19
CA GLN A 54 -5.81 10.70 4.23
C GLN A 54 -5.78 11.49 2.91
N ILE A 55 -5.81 10.81 1.76
CA ILE A 55 -5.93 11.45 0.44
C ILE A 55 -7.25 12.22 0.33
N ASN A 56 -8.33 11.76 0.96
CA ASN A 56 -9.64 12.42 0.91
C ASN A 56 -9.82 13.56 1.91
N LYS A 57 -9.07 13.59 3.01
CA LYS A 57 -9.17 14.57 4.11
C LYS A 57 -9.07 16.01 3.60
N ARG A 58 -10.13 16.80 3.76
CA ARG A 58 -10.19 18.20 3.29
C ARG A 58 -9.84 19.21 4.38
N ASP A 59 -10.06 18.83 5.63
CA ASP A 59 -9.80 19.64 6.81
C ASP A 59 -8.32 19.55 7.20
N VAL A 60 -7.49 20.25 6.43
CA VAL A 60 -6.04 20.36 6.64
C VAL A 60 -5.59 21.77 6.29
N GLU A 61 -4.67 22.32 7.09
CA GLU A 61 -4.18 23.69 6.97
C GLU A 61 -3.48 23.94 5.62
N ASP A 62 -2.58 23.03 5.21
CA ASP A 62 -1.90 23.06 3.92
C ASP A 62 -2.14 21.75 3.16
N ARG A 63 -3.04 21.83 2.17
CA ARG A 63 -3.42 20.68 1.35
C ARG A 63 -2.27 20.14 0.50
N ALA A 64 -1.39 21.00 0.00
CA ALA A 64 -0.28 20.58 -0.86
C ALA A 64 0.79 19.86 -0.03
N LYS A 65 1.13 20.39 1.15
CA LYS A 65 2.04 19.75 2.10
C LYS A 65 1.48 18.42 2.61
N HIS A 66 0.18 18.39 2.94
CA HIS A 66 -0.50 17.15 3.36
C HIS A 66 -0.40 16.05 2.30
N LEU A 67 -0.78 16.34 1.05
CA LEU A 67 -0.74 15.36 -0.03
C LEU A 67 0.69 14.86 -0.33
N LYS A 68 1.72 15.71 -0.17
CA LYS A 68 3.13 15.28 -0.26
C LYS A 68 3.51 14.33 0.87
N SER A 69 3.07 14.61 2.11
CA SER A 69 3.31 13.74 3.27
C SER A 69 2.65 12.39 3.09
N VAL A 70 1.41 12.37 2.58
CA VAL A 70 0.69 11.13 2.27
C VAL A 70 1.45 10.30 1.25
N LYS A 71 1.92 10.91 0.15
CA LYS A 71 2.75 10.22 -0.84
C LYS A 71 4.03 9.61 -0.23
N ALA A 72 4.71 10.34 0.64
CA ALA A 72 5.90 9.83 1.32
C ALA A 72 5.57 8.64 2.24
N SER A 73 4.45 8.71 2.97
CA SER A 73 3.94 7.61 3.81
C SER A 73 3.63 6.36 2.99
N MET A 74 2.90 6.53 1.88
CA MET A 74 2.57 5.44 0.95
C MET A 74 3.83 4.73 0.43
N ASN A 75 4.85 5.49 0.02
CA ASN A 75 6.09 4.93 -0.49
C ASN A 75 6.83 4.13 0.59
N LYS A 76 6.92 4.68 1.81
CA LYS A 76 7.56 4.01 2.94
C LYS A 76 6.86 2.68 3.27
N LYS A 77 5.53 2.69 3.31
CA LYS A 77 4.72 1.49 3.56
C LYS A 77 4.87 0.43 2.48
N ALA A 78 4.86 0.84 1.21
CA ALA A 78 5.14 -0.06 0.11
C ALA A 78 6.52 -0.75 0.25
N ASP A 79 7.56 0.01 0.63
CA ASP A 79 8.90 -0.56 0.82
C ASP A 79 8.96 -1.51 2.03
N GLU A 80 8.18 -1.23 3.09
CA GLU A 80 8.01 -2.13 4.25
C GLU A 80 7.33 -3.44 3.84
N PHE A 81 6.25 -3.38 3.05
CA PHE A 81 5.53 -4.57 2.58
C PHE A 81 6.38 -5.42 1.63
N ILE A 82 7.12 -4.81 0.71
CA ILE A 82 8.06 -5.52 -0.18
C ILE A 82 9.13 -6.23 0.64
N LYS A 83 9.70 -5.55 1.65
CA LYS A 83 10.67 -6.19 2.55
C LYS A 83 10.06 -7.35 3.31
N ARG A 84 8.83 -7.22 3.80
CA ARG A 84 8.13 -8.30 4.50
C ARG A 84 7.94 -9.51 3.58
N LEU A 85 7.43 -9.29 2.36
CA LEU A 85 7.27 -10.34 1.35
C LEU A 85 8.57 -11.08 1.02
N ASN A 86 9.68 -10.34 0.85
CA ASN A 86 10.98 -10.93 0.52
C ASN A 86 11.62 -11.73 1.67
N ASN A 87 11.10 -11.63 2.90
CA ASN A 87 11.63 -12.32 4.07
C ASN A 87 10.69 -13.44 4.58
N PHE A 88 9.69 -13.82 3.77
CA PHE A 88 8.77 -14.90 4.11
C PHE A 88 9.37 -16.29 4.03
#